data_AF-A0A3D1YLY9-F1
#
_entry.id   AF-A0A3D1YLY9-F1
#
_cell.length_a   1.000
_cell.length_b   1.000
_cell.length_c   1.000
_cell.angle_alpha   90.00
_cell.angle_beta   90.00
_cell.angle_gamma   90.00
#
_symmetry.space_group_name_H-M   'P 1'
#
loop_
_entity.id
_entity.type
_entity.pdbx_description
1 polymer ?
#
loop_
_entity_poly.entity_id
_entity_poly.type
_entity_poly.pdbx_seq_one_letter_code
_entity_poly.pdbx_strand_id
1 'polypeptide(L)'
;FRQQRSGSIVTFSSTSGLYGNSGQANYGAAKDGIAGLTRVVARDLGRYGVRANSIAPSAFTRMISSVPDESRALRAASGISAAAPALRGEAEDIAPFVTWLSSEEASHVNGRVFHVTGGLVSLLNEPAPIKTMSTEDRWTVEEIARVFPTTIGMELHNPAPARAPSV
;
A
#
# COMPACT_ATOMS: atom_id res chain seq x y z
N PHE A 1 25.02 -10.68 1.77
CA PHE A 1 24.91 -9.21 1.64
C PHE A 1 26.17 -8.45 2.06
N ARG A 2 26.43 -8.18 3.35
CA ARG A 2 27.49 -7.21 3.74
C ARG A 2 28.90 -7.53 3.22
N GLN A 3 29.35 -8.78 3.34
CA GLN A 3 30.66 -9.21 2.80
C GLN A 3 30.64 -9.34 1.27
N GLN A 4 29.52 -9.83 0.71
CA GLN A 4 29.32 -10.05 -0.73
C GLN A 4 29.22 -8.74 -1.54
N ARG A 5 28.79 -7.63 -0.91
CA ARG A 5 28.56 -6.31 -1.53
C ARG A 5 27.61 -6.29 -2.75
N SER A 6 26.68 -7.24 -2.80
CA SER A 6 25.60 -7.27 -3.79
C SER A 6 24.39 -8.02 -3.24
N GLY A 7 23.22 -7.78 -3.83
CA GLY A 7 21.98 -8.52 -3.55
C GLY A 7 20.71 -7.80 -3.98
N SER A 8 19.65 -8.56 -4.22
CA SER A 8 18.30 -8.04 -4.42
C SER A 8 17.32 -8.73 -3.47
N ILE A 9 16.48 -7.93 -2.80
CA ILE A 9 15.43 -8.39 -1.90
C ILE A 9 14.09 -7.92 -2.47
N VAL A 10 13.19 -8.86 -2.69
CA VAL A 10 11.80 -8.57 -3.09
C VAL A 10 10.85 -9.04 -2.00
N THR A 11 10.15 -8.11 -1.38
CA THR A 11 9.15 -8.39 -0.33
C THR A 11 7.73 -8.34 -0.88
N PHE A 12 6.80 -8.98 -0.16
CA PHE A 12 5.39 -9.06 -0.57
C PHE A 12 4.50 -8.33 0.44
N SER A 13 4.14 -7.10 0.10
CA SER A 13 3.09 -6.30 0.76
C SER A 13 1.71 -6.68 0.18
N SER A 14 0.70 -5.83 0.38
CA SER A 14 -0.65 -6.04 -0.14
C SER A 14 -1.42 -4.71 -0.17
N THR A 15 -2.29 -4.58 -1.16
CA THR A 15 -3.28 -3.51 -1.24
C THR A 15 -4.20 -3.48 -0.01
N SER A 16 -4.42 -4.60 0.67
CA SER A 16 -5.18 -4.65 1.93
C SER A 16 -4.58 -3.81 3.05
N GLY A 17 -3.24 -3.66 3.07
CA GLY A 17 -2.55 -2.77 4.00
C GLY A 17 -2.43 -1.35 3.43
N LEU A 18 -2.01 -1.25 2.18
CA LEU A 18 -1.67 0.02 1.53
C LEU A 18 -2.88 0.92 1.26
N TYR A 19 -4.02 0.34 0.92
CA TYR A 19 -5.27 1.06 0.65
C TYR A 19 -6.27 0.94 1.82
N GLY A 20 -6.03 -0.01 2.72
CA GLY A 20 -6.99 -0.43 3.75
C GLY A 20 -8.08 -1.33 3.17
N ASN A 21 -8.32 -2.46 3.83
CA ASN A 21 -9.45 -3.35 3.49
C ASN A 21 -10.21 -3.77 4.75
N SER A 22 -11.53 -3.58 4.72
CA SER A 22 -12.39 -3.85 5.87
C SER A 22 -12.38 -5.33 6.25
N GLY A 23 -12.27 -5.59 7.56
CA GLY A 23 -12.17 -6.95 8.11
C GLY A 23 -10.80 -7.62 7.92
N GLN A 24 -9.77 -6.87 7.50
CA GLN A 24 -8.40 -7.39 7.34
C GLN A 24 -7.37 -6.59 8.16
N ALA A 25 -7.74 -6.03 9.32
CA ALA A 25 -6.86 -5.13 10.09
C ALA A 25 -5.51 -5.77 10.46
N ASN A 26 -5.49 -7.02 10.93
CA ASN A 26 -4.26 -7.76 11.26
C ASN A 26 -3.37 -8.02 10.03
N TYR A 27 -3.97 -8.49 8.94
CA TYR A 27 -3.28 -8.74 7.68
C TYR A 27 -2.77 -7.44 7.06
N GLY A 28 -3.58 -6.39 7.05
CA GLY A 28 -3.25 -5.05 6.57
C GLY A 28 -2.07 -4.46 7.35
N ALA A 29 -2.11 -4.51 8.69
CA ALA A 29 -1.00 -4.07 9.53
C ALA A 29 0.31 -4.81 9.22
N ALA A 30 0.26 -6.14 9.09
CA ALA A 30 1.45 -6.92 8.75
C ALA A 30 1.98 -6.57 7.36
N LYS A 31 1.11 -6.44 6.36
CA LYS A 31 1.50 -6.18 4.97
C LYS A 31 1.96 -4.75 4.73
N ASP A 32 1.40 -3.77 5.40
CA ASP A 32 1.89 -2.40 5.34
C ASP A 32 3.21 -2.24 6.12
N GLY A 33 3.36 -2.97 7.25
CA GLY A 33 4.62 -3.10 7.97
C GLY A 33 5.76 -3.62 7.10
N ILE A 34 5.49 -4.58 6.20
CA ILE A 34 6.46 -5.05 5.21
C ILE A 34 6.89 -3.92 4.26
N ALA A 35 5.96 -3.07 3.80
CA ALA A 35 6.32 -1.93 2.94
C ALA A 35 7.19 -0.92 3.69
N GLY A 36 6.90 -0.66 4.97
CA GLY A 36 7.75 0.13 5.86
C GLY A 36 9.14 -0.46 6.03
N LEU A 37 9.22 -1.76 6.36
CA LEU A 37 10.48 -2.51 6.51
C LEU A 37 11.36 -2.39 5.25
N THR A 38 10.77 -2.59 4.08
CA THR A 38 11.50 -2.53 2.80
C THR A 38 12.13 -1.17 2.56
N ARG A 39 11.42 -0.09 2.86
CA ARG A 39 11.95 1.28 2.73
C ARG A 39 13.16 1.51 3.64
N VAL A 40 13.18 0.93 4.83
CA VAL A 40 14.32 1.04 5.78
C VAL A 40 15.48 0.17 5.31
N VAL A 41 15.23 -1.10 5.01
CA VAL A 41 16.25 -2.06 4.54
C VAL A 41 16.95 -1.57 3.28
N ALA A 42 16.22 -0.96 2.35
CA ALA A 42 16.77 -0.34 1.14
C ALA A 42 17.83 0.74 1.45
N ARG A 43 17.62 1.55 2.49
CA ARG A 43 18.55 2.60 2.93
C ARG A 43 19.73 2.01 3.70
N ASP A 44 19.47 1.08 4.60
CA ASP A 44 20.48 0.47 5.46
C ASP A 44 21.51 -0.36 4.68
N LEU A 45 21.02 -1.07 3.66
CA LEU A 45 21.81 -1.99 2.85
C LEU A 45 22.29 -1.41 1.51
N GLY A 46 21.75 -0.27 1.08
CA GLY A 46 22.13 0.39 -0.18
C GLY A 46 23.63 0.67 -0.28
N ARG A 47 24.27 1.08 0.82
CA ARG A 47 25.73 1.28 0.91
C ARG A 47 26.56 0.01 0.66
N TYR A 48 25.93 -1.16 0.68
CA TYR A 48 26.56 -2.45 0.41
C TYR A 48 26.16 -3.01 -0.96
N GLY A 49 25.63 -2.18 -1.88
CA GLY A 49 25.19 -2.63 -3.21
C GLY A 49 23.96 -3.54 -3.18
N VAL A 50 23.18 -3.53 -2.09
CA VAL A 50 21.97 -4.33 -1.96
C VAL A 50 20.74 -3.46 -2.18
N ARG A 51 19.81 -3.98 -2.98
CA ARG A 51 18.52 -3.33 -3.25
C ARG A 51 17.40 -4.07 -2.52
N ALA A 52 16.43 -3.34 -2.01
CA ALA A 52 15.21 -3.90 -1.45
C ALA A 52 14.00 -3.18 -2.01
N ASN A 53 13.08 -3.92 -2.62
CA ASN A 53 11.82 -3.41 -3.17
C ASN A 53 10.66 -4.30 -2.73
N SER A 54 9.44 -3.77 -2.77
CA SER A 54 8.24 -4.51 -2.40
C SER A 54 7.27 -4.55 -3.55
N ILE A 55 6.55 -5.67 -3.67
CA ILE A 55 5.38 -5.77 -4.53
C ILE A 55 4.13 -6.03 -3.69
N ALA A 56 2.99 -5.53 -4.15
CA ALA A 56 1.65 -5.84 -3.69
C ALA A 56 0.95 -6.56 -4.84
N PRO A 57 1.01 -7.90 -4.92
CA PRO A 57 0.44 -8.62 -6.05
C PRO A 57 -1.09 -8.71 -5.96
N SER A 58 -1.75 -8.82 -7.10
CA SER A 58 -3.15 -9.26 -7.21
C SER A 58 -3.29 -10.20 -8.40
N ALA A 59 -3.65 -11.44 -8.13
CA ALA A 59 -3.78 -12.51 -9.13
C ALA A 59 -4.77 -13.56 -8.62
N PHE A 60 -5.41 -14.30 -9.53
CA PHE A 60 -6.21 -15.45 -9.14
C PHE A 60 -5.30 -16.55 -8.57
N THR A 61 -5.61 -16.99 -7.35
CA THR A 61 -4.88 -18.06 -6.67
C THR A 61 -5.84 -18.82 -5.76
N ARG A 62 -5.45 -20.04 -5.34
CA ARG A 62 -6.17 -20.81 -4.31
C ARG A 62 -6.38 -20.05 -2.99
N MET A 63 -5.51 -19.08 -2.68
CA MET A 63 -5.66 -18.23 -1.50
C MET A 63 -6.92 -17.36 -1.60
N ILE A 64 -7.24 -16.87 -2.80
CA ILE A 64 -8.35 -15.95 -3.03
C ILE A 64 -9.66 -16.68 -3.35
N SER A 65 -9.59 -17.91 -3.87
CA SER A 65 -10.76 -18.76 -4.15
C SER A 65 -11.52 -19.21 -2.88
N SER A 66 -10.93 -19.03 -1.70
CA SER A 66 -11.56 -19.37 -0.42
C SER A 66 -12.50 -18.29 0.13
N VAL A 67 -12.59 -17.13 -0.52
CA VAL A 67 -13.51 -16.05 -0.13
C VAL A 67 -14.79 -16.17 -0.96
N PRO A 68 -15.94 -16.55 -0.37
CA PRO A 68 -17.19 -16.70 -1.12
C PRO A 68 -17.61 -15.39 -1.79
N ASP A 69 -18.02 -15.45 -3.05
CA ASP A 69 -18.48 -14.28 -3.82
C ASP A 69 -19.66 -13.58 -3.16
N GLU A 70 -20.53 -14.32 -2.47
CA GLU A 70 -21.63 -13.77 -1.66
C GLU A 70 -21.13 -12.84 -0.55
N SER A 71 -20.02 -13.17 0.12
CA SER A 71 -19.44 -12.34 1.19
C SER A 71 -18.87 -11.03 0.61
N ARG A 72 -18.34 -11.07 -0.62
CA ARG A 72 -17.87 -9.88 -1.34
C ARG A 72 -19.03 -8.99 -1.76
N ALA A 73 -20.09 -9.59 -2.32
CA ALA A 73 -21.29 -8.88 -2.74
C ALA A 73 -22.04 -8.22 -1.57
N LEU A 74 -22.19 -8.93 -0.44
CA LEU A 74 -22.83 -8.41 0.77
C LEU A 74 -22.06 -7.23 1.39
N ARG A 75 -20.73 -7.29 1.39
CA ARG A 75 -19.88 -6.19 1.90
C ARG A 75 -19.92 -4.96 0.99
N ALA A 76 -19.94 -5.16 -0.32
CA ALA A 76 -20.09 -4.07 -1.30
C ALA A 76 -21.48 -3.42 -1.19
N ALA A 77 -22.54 -4.22 -1.09
CA ALA A 77 -23.92 -3.76 -0.90
C ALA A 77 -24.12 -3.00 0.43
N SER A 78 -23.34 -3.33 1.46
CA SER A 78 -23.40 -2.66 2.77
C SER A 78 -22.62 -1.34 2.85
N GLY A 79 -21.91 -0.95 1.77
CA GLY A 79 -21.04 0.22 1.75
C GLY A 79 -19.76 0.07 2.58
N ILE A 80 -19.43 -1.17 2.99
CA ILE A 80 -18.30 -1.48 3.90
C ILE A 80 -17.01 -1.70 3.10
N SER A 81 -17.13 -2.00 1.80
CA SER A 81 -16.01 -2.21 0.90
C SER A 81 -16.26 -1.47 -0.41
N ALA A 82 -15.28 -0.72 -0.89
CA ALA A 82 -15.21 -0.37 -2.31
C ALA A 82 -15.22 -1.68 -3.13
N ALA A 83 -15.77 -1.64 -4.34
CA ALA A 83 -15.69 -2.78 -5.25
C ALA A 83 -14.22 -3.19 -5.37
N ALA A 84 -13.89 -4.41 -4.95
CA ALA A 84 -12.55 -4.93 -5.14
C ALA A 84 -12.26 -4.85 -6.65
N PRO A 85 -11.11 -4.30 -7.08
CA PRO A 85 -10.73 -4.34 -8.49
C PRO A 85 -10.90 -5.77 -8.98
N ALA A 86 -11.52 -5.95 -10.15
CA ALA A 86 -11.62 -7.26 -10.77
C ALA A 86 -10.22 -7.88 -10.77
N LEU A 87 -10.07 -9.04 -10.13
CA LEU A 87 -8.81 -9.76 -10.17
C LEU A 87 -8.48 -10.00 -11.64
N ARG A 88 -7.27 -9.65 -12.03
CA ARG A 88 -6.76 -9.86 -13.38
C ARG A 88 -5.58 -10.79 -13.30
N GLY A 89 -5.55 -11.75 -14.22
CA GLY A 89 -4.41 -12.62 -14.41
C GLY A 89 -4.25 -13.70 -13.34
N GLU A 90 -3.24 -14.51 -13.56
CA GLU A 90 -2.86 -15.68 -12.77
C GLU A 90 -1.58 -15.41 -11.97
N ALA A 91 -1.19 -16.35 -11.10
CA ALA A 91 0.02 -16.20 -10.28
C ALA A 91 1.28 -15.98 -11.14
N GLU A 92 1.31 -16.59 -12.32
CA GLU A 92 2.37 -16.56 -13.30
C GLU A 92 2.62 -15.15 -13.83
N ASP A 93 1.60 -14.27 -13.85
CA ASP A 93 1.74 -12.89 -14.31
C ASP A 93 2.60 -12.02 -13.38
N ILE A 94 2.81 -12.46 -12.13
CA ILE A 94 3.64 -11.75 -11.15
C ILE A 94 5.13 -12.06 -11.35
N ALA A 95 5.44 -13.27 -11.82
CA ALA A 95 6.80 -13.80 -11.86
C ALA A 95 7.77 -12.99 -12.74
N PRO A 96 7.38 -12.51 -13.95
CA PRO A 96 8.28 -11.71 -14.79
C PRO A 96 8.78 -10.45 -14.09
N PHE A 97 7.90 -9.71 -13.41
CA PHE A 97 8.29 -8.47 -12.74
C PHE A 97 9.20 -8.73 -11.53
N VAL A 98 8.92 -9.76 -10.73
CA VAL A 98 9.81 -10.17 -9.62
C VAL A 98 11.19 -10.59 -10.15
N THR A 99 11.21 -11.32 -11.25
CA THR A 99 12.46 -11.78 -11.90
C THR A 99 13.29 -10.59 -12.38
N TRP A 100 12.68 -9.65 -13.12
CA TRP A 100 13.34 -8.42 -13.56
C TRP A 100 13.82 -7.56 -12.38
N LEU A 101 13.01 -7.39 -11.34
CA LEU A 101 13.40 -6.61 -10.16
C LEU A 101 14.62 -7.21 -9.43
N SER A 102 14.81 -8.52 -9.59
CA SER A 102 15.93 -9.29 -9.04
C SER A 102 17.16 -9.29 -9.95
N SER A 103 17.07 -8.80 -11.20
CA SER A 103 18.17 -8.80 -12.16
C SER A 103 19.06 -7.55 -12.06
N GLU A 104 20.17 -7.54 -12.81
CA GLU A 104 21.12 -6.42 -12.85
C GLU A 104 20.54 -5.19 -13.60
N GLU A 105 19.65 -5.41 -14.56
CA GLU A 105 18.97 -4.35 -15.30
C GLU A 105 18.14 -3.44 -14.38
N ALA A 106 17.63 -3.98 -13.27
CA ALA A 106 16.91 -3.22 -12.24
C ALA A 106 17.83 -2.59 -11.17
N SER A 107 19.16 -2.52 -11.38
CA SER A 107 20.13 -1.97 -10.42
C SER A 107 19.84 -0.53 -9.94
N HIS A 108 19.09 0.23 -10.72
CA HIS A 108 18.66 1.60 -10.39
C HIS A 108 17.38 1.67 -9.52
N VAL A 109 16.72 0.54 -9.25
CA VAL A 109 15.45 0.47 -8.51
C VAL A 109 15.71 0.00 -7.07
N ASN A 110 15.46 0.87 -6.10
CA ASN A 110 15.63 0.58 -4.67
C ASN A 110 14.63 1.34 -3.81
N GLY A 111 14.09 0.70 -2.76
CA GLY A 111 13.19 1.28 -1.77
C GLY A 111 11.75 1.50 -2.25
N ARG A 112 11.36 0.95 -3.41
CA ARG A 112 10.07 1.22 -4.04
C ARG A 112 9.03 0.13 -3.74
N VAL A 113 7.76 0.52 -3.83
CA VAL A 113 6.61 -0.39 -3.70
C VAL A 113 5.82 -0.37 -5.00
N PHE A 114 5.50 -1.54 -5.54
CA PHE A 114 4.75 -1.68 -6.79
C PHE A 114 3.46 -2.49 -6.60
N HIS A 115 2.36 -2.11 -7.24
CA HIS A 115 1.21 -2.99 -7.42
C HIS A 115 1.34 -3.71 -8.76
N VAL A 116 1.28 -5.04 -8.74
CA VAL A 116 1.43 -5.90 -9.92
C VAL A 116 0.19 -6.78 -10.08
N THR A 117 -0.47 -6.75 -11.24
CA THR A 117 -1.67 -7.56 -11.51
C THR A 117 -1.87 -7.76 -13.01
N GLY A 118 -1.97 -9.03 -13.45
CA GLY A 118 -1.96 -9.36 -14.89
C GLY A 118 -0.83 -8.62 -15.62
N GLY A 119 -1.17 -7.92 -16.71
CA GLY A 119 -0.23 -7.09 -17.46
C GLY A 119 0.06 -5.68 -16.91
N LEU A 120 -0.37 -5.35 -15.70
CA LEU A 120 -0.23 -4.00 -15.12
C LEU A 120 0.83 -3.97 -14.01
N VAL A 121 1.71 -2.96 -14.08
CA VAL A 121 2.69 -2.62 -13.04
C VAL A 121 2.52 -1.14 -12.70
N SER A 122 2.17 -0.85 -11.45
CA SER A 122 2.00 0.52 -10.95
C SER A 122 3.00 0.81 -9.85
N LEU A 123 3.74 1.93 -9.95
CA LEU A 123 4.55 2.45 -8.85
C LEU A 123 3.63 3.10 -7.81
N LEU A 124 3.76 2.72 -6.55
CA LEU A 124 3.05 3.36 -5.45
C LEU A 124 3.87 4.49 -4.86
N ASN A 125 3.18 5.51 -4.37
CA ASN A 125 3.82 6.67 -3.78
C ASN A 125 4.57 6.32 -2.49
N GLU A 126 5.55 7.16 -2.16
CA GLU A 126 6.16 7.16 -0.84
C GLU A 126 5.38 8.09 0.09
N PRO A 127 5.30 7.77 1.39
CA PRO A 127 4.70 8.67 2.37
C PRO A 127 5.51 9.98 2.38
N ALA A 128 4.86 11.06 1.98
CA ALA A 128 5.41 12.40 2.00
C ALA A 128 4.29 13.39 2.34
N PRO A 129 4.59 14.53 2.97
CA PRO A 129 3.59 15.58 3.19
C PRO A 129 3.02 16.07 1.85
N ILE A 130 1.70 16.05 1.70
CA ILE A 130 1.00 16.52 0.49
C ILE A 130 0.37 17.91 0.68
N LYS A 131 -0.02 18.24 1.91
CA LYS A 131 -0.58 19.53 2.33
C LYS A 131 -0.05 19.81 3.74
N THR A 132 0.27 21.07 4.04
CA THR A 132 0.81 21.47 5.35
C THR A 132 0.17 22.78 5.80
N MET A 133 -0.20 22.85 7.08
CA MET A 133 -0.55 24.10 7.76
C MET A 133 0.46 24.33 8.88
N SER A 134 0.77 25.60 9.16
CA SER A 134 1.80 26.01 10.10
C SER A 134 1.33 27.19 10.95
N THR A 135 1.93 27.32 12.14
CA THR A 135 1.79 28.44 13.07
C THR A 135 3.17 28.71 13.68
N GLU A 136 3.41 29.92 14.18
CA GLU A 136 4.67 30.26 14.86
C GLU A 136 4.71 29.71 16.30
N ASP A 137 3.54 29.54 16.93
CA ASP A 137 3.37 29.06 18.30
C ASP A 137 2.87 27.60 18.37
N ARG A 138 2.30 27.19 19.50
CA ARG A 138 1.61 25.90 19.62
C ARG A 138 0.16 26.03 19.16
N TRP A 139 -0.28 25.15 18.26
CA TRP A 139 -1.70 25.05 17.89
C TRP A 139 -2.59 24.82 19.11
N THR A 140 -3.67 25.60 19.19
CA THR A 140 -4.84 25.28 20.04
C THR A 140 -5.87 24.45 19.26
N VAL A 141 -6.77 23.76 19.98
CA VAL A 141 -7.84 22.96 19.36
C VAL A 141 -8.78 23.86 18.55
N GLU A 142 -9.07 25.04 19.08
CA GLU A 142 -9.95 26.05 18.48
C GLU A 142 -9.36 26.60 17.17
N GLU A 143 -8.05 26.84 17.13
CA GLU A 143 -7.36 27.25 15.90
C GLU A 143 -7.36 26.15 14.84
N ILE A 144 -7.07 24.90 15.23
CA ILE A 144 -7.12 23.77 14.30
C ILE A 144 -8.54 23.63 13.73
N ALA A 145 -9.57 23.66 14.58
CA ALA A 145 -10.97 23.54 14.14
C ALA A 145 -11.38 24.67 13.17
N ARG A 146 -10.81 25.86 13.33
CA ARG A 146 -11.07 27.01 12.45
C ARG A 146 -10.28 26.94 11.13
N VAL A 147 -9.00 26.57 11.19
CA VAL A 147 -8.07 26.66 10.04
C VAL A 147 -8.06 25.39 9.19
N PHE A 148 -8.17 24.22 9.81
CA PHE A 148 -8.09 22.94 9.11
C PHE A 148 -9.12 22.80 7.96
N PRO A 149 -10.43 23.08 8.15
CA PRO A 149 -11.43 22.88 7.10
C PRO A 149 -11.21 23.74 5.85
N THR A 150 -10.58 24.91 6.01
CA THR A 150 -10.31 25.86 4.92
C THR A 150 -8.87 25.75 4.38
N THR A 151 -8.09 24.76 4.84
CA THR A 151 -6.69 24.56 4.41
C THR A 151 -6.45 23.11 4.00
N ILE A 152 -5.74 22.33 4.82
CA ILE A 152 -5.35 20.95 4.50
C ILE A 152 -6.55 20.00 4.57
N GLY A 153 -7.64 20.40 5.22
CA GLY A 153 -8.90 19.67 5.28
C GLY A 153 -9.76 19.77 4.03
N MET A 154 -9.43 20.67 3.10
CA MET A 154 -10.17 20.80 1.85
C MET A 154 -10.09 19.51 1.05
N GLU A 155 -11.26 19.07 0.56
CA GLU A 155 -11.43 17.86 -0.28
C GLU A 155 -11.08 16.53 0.43
N LEU A 156 -10.91 16.54 1.76
CA LEU A 156 -10.79 15.30 2.50
C LEU A 156 -12.14 14.60 2.60
N HIS A 157 -12.14 13.31 2.30
CA HIS A 157 -13.29 12.44 2.40
C HIS A 157 -13.11 11.48 3.59
N ASN A 158 -14.12 11.38 4.46
CA ASN A 158 -14.17 10.29 5.44
C ASN A 158 -14.64 9.01 4.71
N PRO A 159 -13.79 7.98 4.59
CA PRO A 159 -14.14 6.76 3.84
C PRO A 159 -15.21 5.89 4.52
N ALA A 160 -15.56 6.16 5.78
CA ALA A 160 -16.59 5.45 6.53
C ALA A 160 -17.34 6.42 7.47
N PRO A 161 -18.20 7.31 6.95
CA PRO A 161 -18.95 8.25 7.78
C PRO A 161 -19.94 7.51 8.69
N ALA A 162 -20.21 8.08 9.86
CA ALA A 162 -21.22 7.53 10.76
C ALA A 162 -22.58 7.47 10.04
N ARG A 163 -23.31 6.36 10.24
CA ARG A 163 -24.69 6.25 9.74
C ARG A 163 -25.54 7.28 10.48
N ALA A 164 -26.41 7.97 9.75
CA ALA A 164 -27.43 8.79 10.37
C ALA A 164 -28.27 7.93 11.32
N PRO A 165 -28.67 8.46 12.49
CA PRO A 165 -29.54 7.72 13.39
C PRO A 165 -30.80 7.29 12.63
N SER A 166 -31.16 6.02 12.75
CA SER A 166 -32.41 5.49 12.20
C SER A 166 -33.58 6.23 12.83
N VAL A 167 -34.37 6.90 11.98
CA VAL A 167 -35.63 7.58 12.34
C VAL A 167 -36.67 6.55 12.75
#